data_AF-A0A6L8H7P0-F1
#
_entry.id   AF-A0A6L8H7P0-F1
#
_cell.length_a   1.000
_cell.length_b   1.000
_cell.length_c   1.000
_cell.angle_alpha   90.00
_cell.angle_beta   90.00
_cell.angle_gamma   90.00
#
_symmetry.space_group_name_H-M   'P 1'
#
loop_
_entity.id
_entity.type
_entity.pdbx_description
1 polymer ?
#
loop_
_entity_poly.entity_id
_entity_poly.type
_entity_poly.pdbx_seq_one_letter_code
_entity_poly.pdbx_strand_id
1 'polypeptide(L)'
;MNPDAPAVKLDSLSPREIVEVLDRYVIGQRDAKRMVAIALRNRWRRQQLSPELREEIFPKNIVMIGPTGVGKTEISRRLAKLADAPFIKVEASKFTEVGYVGRDVESIIRDLTEQSVNLVKSSSLQRVERKAEDMAEDRVLDLL
;
A
#
# COMPACT_ATOMS: atom_id res chain seq x y z
N MET A 1 -15.02 14.47 -8.05
CA MET A 1 -14.34 13.89 -6.88
C MET A 1 -13.50 14.99 -6.28
N ASN A 2 -13.68 15.31 -5.00
CA ASN A 2 -13.02 16.45 -4.37
C ASN A 2 -11.52 16.13 -4.17
N PRO A 3 -10.58 16.84 -4.82
CA PRO A 3 -9.14 16.63 -4.63
C PRO A 3 -8.64 17.12 -3.25
N ASP A 4 -9.46 17.89 -2.53
CA ASP A 4 -9.14 18.47 -1.22
C ASP A 4 -9.68 17.68 -0.02
N ALA A 5 -10.26 16.49 -0.23
CA ALA A 5 -10.59 15.62 0.89
C ALA A 5 -9.27 15.18 1.55
N PRO A 6 -9.04 15.46 2.85
CA PRO A 6 -7.79 15.11 3.49
C PRO A 6 -7.60 13.60 3.33
N ALA A 7 -6.49 13.21 2.67
CA ALA A 7 -6.09 11.82 2.60
C ALA A 7 -6.08 11.29 4.04
N VAL A 8 -7.00 10.37 4.34
CA VAL A 8 -7.16 9.83 5.69
C VAL A 8 -5.82 9.25 6.10
N LYS A 9 -5.11 9.93 7.00
CA LYS A 9 -3.79 9.48 7.45
C LYS A 9 -3.99 8.13 8.14
N LEU A 10 -3.42 7.08 7.54
CA LEU A 10 -3.44 5.73 8.08
C LEU A 10 -3.02 5.68 9.56
N ASP A 11 -2.08 6.56 9.92
CA ASP A 11 -1.47 6.65 11.24
C ASP A 11 -2.48 6.88 12.38
N SER A 12 -3.64 7.49 12.09
CA SER A 12 -4.67 7.73 13.11
C SER A 12 -5.73 6.62 13.18
N LEU A 13 -5.81 5.72 12.20
CA LEU A 13 -6.90 4.75 12.15
C LEU A 13 -6.72 3.65 13.20
N SER A 14 -7.78 3.44 13.98
CA SER A 14 -7.97 2.28 14.84
C SER A 14 -8.26 1.04 13.99
N PRO A 15 -8.04 -0.17 14.53
CA PRO A 15 -8.40 -1.40 13.83
C PRO A 15 -9.88 -1.48 13.42
N ARG A 16 -10.78 -0.83 14.16
CA ARG A 16 -12.21 -0.80 13.82
C ARG A 16 -12.47 0.04 12.57
N GLU A 17 -11.91 1.23 12.50
CA GLU A 17 -12.03 2.11 11.33
C GLU A 17 -11.40 1.48 10.08
N ILE A 18 -10.27 0.77 10.22
CA ILE A 18 -9.68 0.02 9.10
C ILE A 18 -10.67 -1.04 8.58
N VAL A 19 -11.33 -1.78 9.48
CA VAL A 19 -12.34 -2.78 9.08
C VAL A 19 -13.52 -2.11 8.35
N GLU A 20 -14.03 -0.99 8.86
CA GLU A 20 -15.10 -0.23 8.22
C GLU A 20 -14.72 0.27 6.83
N VAL A 21 -13.48 0.72 6.64
CA VAL A 21 -12.97 1.09 5.32
C VAL A 21 -12.96 -0.12 4.39
N LEU A 22 -12.52 -1.30 4.87
CA LEU A 22 -12.48 -2.53 4.08
C LEU A 22 -13.88 -3.09 3.78
N ASP A 23 -14.87 -2.85 4.65
CA ASP A 23 -16.27 -3.25 4.44
C ASP A 23 -16.89 -2.60 3.19
N ARG A 24 -16.38 -1.43 2.76
CA ARG A 24 -16.82 -0.77 1.52
C ARG A 24 -16.41 -1.50 0.24
N TYR A 25 -15.44 -2.42 0.32
CA TYR A 25 -14.84 -3.06 -0.86
C TYR A 25 -14.97 -4.58 -0.86
N VAL A 26 -15.03 -5.21 0.32
CA VAL A 26 -15.12 -6.66 0.46
C VAL A 26 -16.31 -6.96 1.34
N ILE A 27 -17.22 -7.82 0.90
CA ILE A 27 -18.40 -8.22 1.70
C ILE A 27 -18.02 -9.43 2.58
N GLY A 28 -18.41 -9.43 3.86
CA GLY A 28 -18.13 -10.54 4.78
C GLY A 28 -16.65 -10.59 5.24
N GLN A 29 -16.07 -11.80 5.37
CA GLN A 29 -14.66 -12.02 5.73
C GLN A 29 -14.17 -11.25 6.99
N ARG A 30 -15.01 -11.17 8.03
CA ARG A 30 -14.77 -10.35 9.23
C ARG A 30 -13.43 -10.66 9.90
N ASP A 31 -13.07 -11.93 10.03
CA ASP A 31 -11.83 -12.32 10.70
C ASP A 31 -10.60 -11.92 9.88
N ALA A 32 -10.63 -12.12 8.56
CA ALA A 32 -9.54 -11.68 7.69
C ALA A 32 -9.33 -10.17 7.76
N LYS A 33 -10.41 -9.37 7.73
CA LYS A 33 -10.37 -7.91 7.89
C LYS A 33 -9.81 -7.50 9.25
N ARG A 34 -10.26 -8.14 10.33
CA ARG A 34 -9.75 -7.87 11.69
C ARG A 34 -8.25 -8.16 11.78
N MET A 35 -7.80 -9.28 11.24
CA MET A 35 -6.38 -9.67 11.29
C MET A 35 -5.49 -8.69 10.54
N VAL A 36 -5.88 -8.29 9.32
CA VAL A 36 -5.10 -7.28 8.56
C VAL A 36 -5.10 -5.92 9.23
N ALA A 37 -6.22 -5.51 9.84
CA ALA A 37 -6.33 -4.26 10.57
C ALA A 37 -5.40 -4.22 11.79
N ILE A 38 -5.33 -5.33 12.54
CA ILE A 38 -4.39 -5.47 13.67
C ILE A 38 -2.95 -5.43 13.19
N ALA A 39 -2.60 -6.15 12.12
CA ALA A 39 -1.25 -6.15 11.57
C ALA A 39 -0.80 -4.74 11.15
N LEU A 40 -1.70 -3.98 10.51
CA LEU A 40 -1.43 -2.61 10.11
C LEU A 40 -1.25 -1.68 11.32
N ARG A 41 -2.13 -1.79 12.33
CA ARG A 41 -2.01 -1.02 13.57
C ARG A 41 -0.72 -1.35 14.34
N ASN A 42 -0.30 -2.62 14.32
CA ASN A 42 0.95 -3.04 14.95
C ASN A 42 2.17 -2.45 14.25
N ARG A 43 2.14 -2.25 12.92
CA ARG A 43 3.19 -1.53 12.20
C ARG A 43 3.33 -0.09 12.69
N TRP A 44 2.22 0.62 12.86
CA TRP A 44 2.20 1.98 13.41
C TRP A 44 2.67 2.03 14.87
N ARG A 45 2.24 1.08 15.71
CA ARG A 45 2.72 0.97 17.11
C ARG A 45 4.22 0.75 17.16
N ARG A 46 4.77 -0.12 16.30
CA ARG A 46 6.21 -0.38 16.21
C ARG A 46 7.02 0.89 15.89
N GLN A 47 6.48 1.80 15.08
CA GLN A 47 7.14 3.07 14.75
C GLN A 47 7.21 4.05 15.94
N GLN A 48 6.41 3.86 16.99
CA GLN A 48 6.45 4.69 18.20
C GLN A 48 7.39 4.15 19.29
N LEU A 49 7.92 2.95 19.11
CA LEU A 49 8.86 2.38 20.07
C LEU A 49 10.25 3.01 19.90
N SER A 50 11.06 2.90 20.95
CA SER A 50 12.47 3.26 20.89
C SER A 50 13.19 2.43 19.82
N PRO A 51 14.31 2.93 19.25
CA PRO A 51 15.05 2.21 18.22
C PRO A 51 15.45 0.79 18.64
N GLU A 52 15.91 0.63 19.88
CA GLU A 52 16.38 -0.66 20.43
C GLU A 52 15.25 -1.69 20.47
N LEU A 53 14.07 -1.28 20.96
CA LEU A 53 12.91 -2.17 21.03
C LEU A 53 12.27 -2.41 19.66
N ARG A 54 12.44 -1.49 18.70
CA ARG A 54 11.88 -1.59 17.35
C ARG A 54 12.55 -2.68 16.51
N GLU A 55 13.84 -2.91 16.71
CA GLU A 55 14.61 -3.94 16.01
C GLU A 55 14.19 -5.36 16.44
N GLU A 56 13.85 -5.55 17.71
CA GLU A 56 13.39 -6.82 18.29
C GLU A 56 11.98 -7.25 17.83
N ILE A 57 11.19 -6.33 17.25
CA ILE A 57 9.81 -6.61 16.84
C ILE A 57 9.72 -6.89 15.34
N PHE A 58 9.53 -8.16 15.00
CA PHE A 58 9.30 -8.59 13.62
C PHE A 58 7.86 -8.31 13.13
N PRO A 59 7.68 -7.98 11.84
CA PRO A 59 6.36 -7.90 11.21
C PRO A 59 5.55 -9.19 11.39
N LYS A 60 4.24 -9.05 11.62
CA LYS A 60 3.31 -10.19 11.69
C LYS A 60 2.80 -10.50 10.29
N ASN A 61 3.45 -11.44 9.61
CA ASN A 61 3.01 -11.94 8.30
C ASN A 61 1.66 -12.66 8.42
N ILE A 62 0.86 -12.62 7.35
CA ILE A 62 -0.51 -13.13 7.33
C ILE A 62 -0.64 -14.23 6.28
N VAL A 63 -1.20 -15.37 6.67
CA VAL A 63 -1.60 -16.44 5.75
C VAL A 63 -3.13 -16.42 5.65
N MET A 64 -3.66 -16.17 4.46
CA MET A 64 -5.11 -16.21 4.20
C MET A 64 -5.50 -17.54 3.56
N ILE A 65 -6.33 -18.32 4.26
CA ILE A 65 -6.79 -19.63 3.79
C ILE A 65 -8.27 -19.52 3.37
N GLY A 66 -8.61 -20.04 2.20
CA GLY A 66 -9.97 -20.07 1.69
C GLY A 66 -10.05 -20.31 0.17
N PRO A 67 -11.25 -20.54 -0.40
CA PRO A 67 -11.41 -20.81 -1.82
C PRO A 67 -11.13 -19.58 -2.69
N THR A 68 -11.02 -19.76 -4.01
CA THR A 68 -10.87 -18.65 -4.97
C THR A 68 -12.11 -17.75 -4.95
N GLY A 69 -11.96 -16.47 -5.33
CA GLY A 69 -13.09 -15.53 -5.44
C GLY A 69 -13.61 -14.92 -4.13
N VAL A 70 -13.22 -15.41 -2.95
CA VAL A 70 -13.74 -14.89 -1.65
C VAL A 70 -13.17 -13.53 -1.19
N GLY A 71 -12.31 -12.91 -1.99
CA GLY A 71 -11.76 -11.58 -1.70
C GLY A 71 -10.39 -11.53 -1.04
N LYS A 72 -9.64 -12.64 -0.93
CA LYS A 72 -8.29 -12.67 -0.33
C LYS A 72 -7.35 -11.60 -0.93
N THR A 73 -7.21 -11.60 -2.25
CA THR A 73 -6.36 -10.62 -2.96
C THR A 73 -6.90 -9.20 -2.87
N GLU A 74 -8.23 -9.03 -2.82
CA GLU A 74 -8.86 -7.72 -2.74
C GLU A 74 -8.64 -7.07 -1.37
N ILE A 75 -8.73 -7.85 -0.28
CA ILE A 75 -8.38 -7.38 1.07
C ILE A 75 -6.94 -6.84 1.08
N SER A 76 -5.97 -7.61 0.57
CA SER A 76 -4.56 -7.18 0.55
C SER A 76 -4.34 -5.94 -0.32
N ARG A 77 -4.97 -5.89 -1.51
CA ARG A 77 -4.88 -4.73 -2.42
C ARG A 77 -5.46 -3.46 -1.78
N ARG A 78 -6.62 -3.57 -1.14
CA ARG A 78 -7.28 -2.44 -0.48
C ARG A 78 -6.52 -1.97 0.75
N LEU A 79 -5.96 -2.90 1.51
CA LEU A 79 -5.08 -2.58 2.63
C LEU A 79 -3.87 -1.76 2.18
N ALA A 80 -3.20 -2.17 1.10
CA ALA A 80 -2.05 -1.44 0.58
C ALA A 80 -2.41 -0.04 0.08
N LYS A 81 -3.55 0.11 -0.62
CA LYS A 81 -4.08 1.43 -1.02
C LYS A 81 -4.40 2.31 0.18
N LEU A 82 -5.04 1.75 1.21
CA LEU A 82 -5.36 2.47 2.44
C LEU A 82 -4.09 2.93 3.15
N ALA A 83 -3.03 2.12 3.09
CA ALA A 83 -1.76 2.39 3.73
C ALA A 83 -0.79 3.26 2.90
N ASP A 84 -1.22 3.72 1.72
CA ASP A 84 -0.34 4.35 0.71
C ASP A 84 0.98 3.59 0.52
N ALA A 85 0.88 2.26 0.41
CA ALA A 85 2.02 1.37 0.38
C ALA A 85 2.18 0.73 -1.01
N PRO A 86 3.43 0.53 -1.48
CA PRO A 86 3.67 -0.22 -2.71
C PRO A 86 3.16 -1.65 -2.58
N PHE A 87 2.60 -2.19 -3.67
CA PHE A 87 1.94 -3.49 -3.66
C PHE A 87 2.20 -4.26 -4.95
N ILE A 88 2.53 -5.54 -4.82
CA ILE A 88 2.67 -6.47 -5.94
C ILE A 88 1.89 -7.76 -5.67
N LYS A 89 1.42 -8.41 -6.74
CA LYS A 89 0.81 -9.74 -6.69
C LYS A 89 1.72 -10.72 -7.42
N VAL A 90 2.19 -11.73 -6.70
CA VAL A 90 3.06 -12.76 -7.28
C VAL A 90 2.44 -14.14 -7.07
N GLU A 91 2.62 -15.03 -8.04
CA GLU A 91 2.19 -16.43 -7.98
C GLU A 91 3.40 -17.31 -7.66
N ALA A 92 3.33 -18.04 -6.54
CA ALA A 92 4.48 -18.79 -6.02
C ALA A 92 4.94 -19.93 -6.95
N SER A 93 4.01 -20.55 -7.70
CA SER A 93 4.32 -21.62 -8.64
C SER A 93 5.27 -21.20 -9.77
N LYS A 94 5.37 -19.90 -10.07
CA LYS A 94 6.29 -19.34 -11.08
C LYS A 94 7.76 -19.49 -10.71
N PHE A 95 8.07 -19.76 -9.43
CA PHE A 95 9.43 -19.96 -8.93
C PHE A 95 9.81 -21.44 -8.80
N THR A 96 8.84 -22.34 -8.97
CA THR A 96 9.04 -23.80 -8.87
C THR A 96 8.96 -24.50 -10.23
N GLU A 97 8.55 -23.79 -11.28
CA GLU A 97 8.39 -24.35 -12.63
C GLU A 97 9.77 -24.65 -13.23
N VAL A 98 10.05 -25.94 -13.47
CA VAL A 98 11.35 -26.46 -13.91
C VAL A 98 11.60 -26.05 -15.36
N GLY A 99 12.45 -25.04 -15.56
CA GLY A 99 12.87 -24.54 -16.87
C GLY A 99 14.13 -23.69 -16.77
N TYR A 100 15.01 -23.80 -17.76
CA TYR A 100 16.46 -23.55 -17.78
C TYR A 100 16.96 -22.15 -17.36
N VAL A 101 16.08 -21.18 -17.06
CA VAL A 101 16.39 -19.94 -16.31
C VAL A 101 15.12 -19.57 -15.54
N GLY A 102 14.94 -20.13 -14.34
CA GLY A 102 13.77 -19.83 -13.51
C GLY A 102 13.67 -18.33 -13.20
N ARG A 103 12.46 -17.81 -12.96
CA ARG A 103 12.33 -16.46 -12.39
C ARG A 103 13.03 -16.47 -11.04
N ASP A 104 13.89 -15.48 -10.84
CA ASP A 104 14.63 -15.27 -9.60
C ASP A 104 13.69 -14.72 -8.51
N VAL A 105 13.72 -15.28 -7.31
CA VAL A 105 12.90 -14.82 -6.16
C VAL A 105 13.20 -13.36 -5.81
N GLU A 106 14.42 -12.88 -6.06
CA GLU A 106 14.77 -11.48 -5.84
C GLU A 106 13.98 -10.52 -6.75
N SER A 107 13.43 -11.01 -7.88
CA SER A 107 12.55 -10.21 -8.74
C SER A 107 11.33 -9.67 -7.99
N ILE A 108 10.84 -10.37 -6.97
CA ILE A 108 9.75 -9.90 -6.10
C ILE A 108 10.12 -8.56 -5.46
N ILE A 109 11.35 -8.44 -4.95
CA ILE A 109 11.82 -7.22 -4.28
C ILE A 109 12.12 -6.13 -5.31
N ARG A 110 12.68 -6.49 -6.48
CA ARG A 110 12.92 -5.54 -7.57
C ARG A 110 11.61 -4.91 -8.07
N ASP A 111 10.60 -5.72 -8.35
CA ASP A 111 9.28 -5.26 -8.80
C ASP A 111 8.60 -4.38 -7.74
N LEU A 112 8.68 -4.78 -6.46
CA LEU A 112 8.11 -3.97 -5.36
C LEU A 112 8.81 -2.60 -5.25
N THR A 113 10.13 -2.58 -5.42
CA THR A 113 10.94 -1.35 -5.39
C THR A 113 10.56 -0.43 -6.55
N GLU A 114 10.39 -0.96 -7.75
CA GLU A 114 9.95 -0.19 -8.90
C GLU A 114 8.56 0.43 -8.68
N GLN A 115 7.61 -0.34 -8.12
CA GLN A 115 6.29 0.20 -7.75
C GLN A 115 6.40 1.31 -6.70
N SER A 116 7.32 1.20 -5.74
CA SER A 116 7.58 2.24 -4.74
C SER A 116 8.12 3.52 -5.37
N VAL A 117 9.07 3.43 -6.30
CA VAL A 117 9.62 4.59 -7.02
C VAL A 117 8.52 5.28 -7.82
N ASN A 118 7.68 4.52 -8.53
CA ASN A 118 6.58 5.06 -9.30
C ASN A 118 5.54 5.76 -8.42
N LEU A 119 5.22 5.19 -7.25
CA LEU A 119 4.33 5.81 -6.26
C LEU A 119 4.85 7.17 -5.80
N VAL A 120 6.11 7.24 -5.38
CA VAL A 120 6.73 8.50 -4.92
C VAL A 120 6.83 9.52 -6.04
N LYS A 121 7.19 9.09 -7.25
CA LYS A 121 7.25 9.97 -8.44
C LYS A 121 5.87 10.57 -8.75
N SER A 122 4.83 9.76 -8.78
CA SER A 122 3.46 10.23 -9.03
C SER A 122 2.98 11.21 -7.96
N SER A 123 3.21 10.90 -6.68
CA SER A 123 2.87 11.81 -5.57
C SER A 123 3.64 13.13 -5.63
N SER A 124 4.91 13.08 -6.01
CA SER A 124 5.76 14.27 -6.11
C SER A 124 5.36 15.17 -7.27
N LEU A 125 5.00 14.57 -8.43
CA LEU A 125 4.48 15.31 -9.59
C LEU A 125 3.17 16.03 -9.26
N GLN A 126 2.21 15.34 -8.64
CA GLN A 126 0.94 15.96 -8.21
C GLN A 126 1.15 17.14 -7.24
N ARG A 127 2.14 17.04 -6.34
CA ARG A 127 2.43 18.11 -5.38
C ARG A 127 2.89 19.41 -6.04
N VAL A 128 3.59 19.31 -7.17
CA VAL A 128 4.16 20.48 -7.85
C VAL A 128 3.32 20.94 -9.04
N GLU A 129 2.29 20.18 -9.43
CA GLU A 129 1.45 20.43 -10.60
C GLU A 129 0.86 21.83 -10.60
N ARG A 130 0.11 22.20 -9.54
CA ARG A 130 -0.49 23.54 -9.43
C ARG A 130 0.53 24.67 -9.47
N LYS A 131 1.66 24.52 -8.76
CA LYS A 131 2.72 25.52 -8.79
C LYS A 131 3.36 25.65 -10.17
N ALA A 132 3.50 24.53 -10.89
CA ALA A 132 4.02 24.52 -12.24
C ALA A 132 3.03 25.17 -13.23
N GLU A 133 1.73 24.97 -13.04
CA GLU A 133 0.67 25.67 -13.79
C GLU A 133 0.74 27.18 -13.55
N ASP A 134 0.73 27.63 -12.29
CA ASP A 134 0.80 29.06 -11.95
C ASP A 134 2.05 29.72 -12.59
N MET A 135 3.22 29.07 -12.48
CA MET A 135 4.47 29.56 -13.08
C MET A 135 4.45 29.57 -14.61
N ALA A 136 3.72 28.64 -15.23
CA ALA A 136 3.56 28.59 -16.68
C ALA A 136 2.63 29.71 -17.16
N GLU A 137 1.55 29.98 -16.44
CA GLU A 137 0.64 31.09 -16.72
C GLU A 137 1.34 32.44 -16.61
N ASP A 138 2.06 32.70 -15.52
CA ASP A 138 2.83 33.94 -15.33
C ASP A 138 3.80 34.17 -16.49
N ARG A 139 4.50 33.12 -16.92
CA ARG A 139 5.46 33.20 -18.03
C ARG A 139 4.81 33.45 -19.38
N VAL A 140 3.57 33.00 -19.60
CA VAL A 140 2.80 33.31 -20.80
C VAL A 140 2.32 34.76 -20.78
N LEU A 141 1.88 35.25 -19.61
CA LEU A 141 1.45 36.64 -19.43
C LEU A 141 2.59 37.63 -19.64
N ASP A 142 3.81 37.32 -19.18
CA ASP A 142 5.00 38.16 -19.39
C ASP A 142 5.40 38.32 -20.88
N LEU A 143 4.89 37.46 -21.76
CA LEU A 143 5.18 37.49 -23.21
C LEU A 143 4.11 38.21 -24.04
N LEU A 144 3.03 38.68 -23.40
CA LEU A 144 1.92 39.42 -24.02
C LEU A 144 2.04 40.93 -23.78
#